data_AF-A0A418WX34-F1
#
_entry.id   AF-A0A418WX34-F1
#
_cell.length_a   1.000
_cell.length_b   1.000
_cell.length_c   1.000
_cell.angle_alpha   90.00
_cell.angle_beta   90.00
_cell.angle_gamma   90.00
#
_symmetry.space_group_name_H-M   'P 1'
#
loop_
_entity.id
_entity.type
_entity.pdbx_description
1 polymer ?
#
loop_
_entity_poly.entity_id
_entity_poly.type
_entity_poly.pdbx_seq_one_letter_code
_entity_poly.pdbx_strand_id
1 'polypeptide(L)'
;MTPLDPMRKSMKFSKTTWLYLTFAVAGLVLTWYFNIRHVMAGGSLLLPEFVAHAFANHVSSSVAVDITVVAFAFFVWMFSEAKRLGIRWPFVYVILTIFVALAFAFPLFLAVRAHVIEKAGRITTSGSGDALSGGRA
;
A
#
# COMPACT_ATOMS: atom_id res chain seq x y z
N MET A 1 -45.91 -2.29 0.56
CA MET A 1 -44.97 -1.19 0.28
C MET A 1 -43.78 -1.35 1.21
N THR A 2 -42.67 -1.87 0.70
CA THR A 2 -41.45 -2.08 1.49
C THR A 2 -40.70 -0.75 1.61
N PRO A 3 -40.28 -0.31 2.81
CA PRO A 3 -39.45 0.90 2.94
C PRO A 3 -38.16 0.71 2.14
N LEU A 4 -37.86 1.69 1.29
CA LEU A 4 -36.63 1.73 0.51
C LEU A 4 -35.43 1.83 1.45
N ASP A 5 -34.48 0.92 1.26
CA ASP A 5 -33.19 0.79 1.94
C ASP A 5 -32.48 2.15 2.12
N PRO A 6 -32.22 2.60 3.36
CA PRO A 6 -31.61 3.90 3.59
C PRO A 6 -30.12 3.88 3.22
N MET A 7 -29.84 4.45 2.04
CA MET A 7 -28.63 5.17 1.68
C MET A 7 -27.29 4.48 2.02
N ARG A 8 -26.70 3.84 1.01
CA ARG A 8 -25.26 3.55 0.92
C ARG A 8 -24.45 4.84 1.10
N LYS A 9 -24.04 5.12 2.34
CA LYS A 9 -23.18 6.27 2.67
C LYS A 9 -21.88 6.14 1.88
N SER A 10 -21.62 7.09 0.97
CA SER A 10 -20.38 7.16 0.20
C SER A 10 -19.18 7.14 1.14
N MET A 11 -18.36 6.08 1.07
CA MET A 11 -17.12 6.02 1.81
C MET A 11 -16.13 7.03 1.21
N LYS A 12 -15.96 8.17 1.88
CA LYS A 12 -14.93 9.16 1.50
C LYS A 12 -13.59 8.76 2.12
N PHE A 13 -12.56 8.68 1.28
CA PHE A 13 -11.17 8.50 1.72
C PHE A 13 -10.64 9.75 2.41
N SER A 14 -9.86 9.57 3.49
CA SER A 14 -9.13 10.65 4.15
C SER A 14 -8.02 11.24 3.27
N LYS A 15 -7.57 12.46 3.62
CA LYS A 15 -6.41 13.12 3.00
C LYS A 15 -5.16 12.24 3.02
N THR A 16 -4.88 11.57 4.14
CA THR A 16 -3.73 10.65 4.28
C THR A 16 -3.82 9.47 3.31
N THR A 17 -5.02 8.88 3.15
CA THR A 17 -5.23 7.79 2.20
C THR A 17 -4.95 8.25 0.78
N TRP A 18 -5.47 9.43 0.39
CA TRP A 18 -5.20 10.01 -0.92
C TRP A 18 -3.72 10.31 -1.14
N LEU A 19 -3.02 10.84 -0.14
CA LEU A 19 -1.58 11.11 -0.24
C LEU A 19 -0.78 9.82 -0.51
N TYR A 20 -1.10 8.73 0.18
CA TYR A 20 -0.46 7.43 -0.08
C TYR A 20 -0.81 6.87 -1.45
N LEU A 21 -2.04 7.03 -1.93
CA LEU A 21 -2.39 6.64 -3.30
C LEU A 21 -1.62 7.44 -4.35
N THR A 22 -1.42 8.75 -4.14
CA THR A 22 -0.58 9.58 -5.00
C THR A 22 0.86 9.07 -5.02
N PHE A 23 1.43 8.73 -3.86
CA PHE A 23 2.77 8.15 -3.81
C PHE A 23 2.84 6.78 -4.47
N ALA A 24 1.81 5.94 -4.36
CA ALA A 24 1.75 4.67 -5.07
C ALA A 24 1.77 4.89 -6.58
N VAL A 25 0.90 5.76 -7.10
CA VAL A 25 0.85 6.08 -8.54
C VAL A 25 2.19 6.67 -9.01
N ALA A 26 2.77 7.61 -8.27
CA ALA A 26 4.09 8.16 -8.59
C ALA A 26 5.17 7.07 -8.58
N GLY A 27 5.19 6.21 -7.56
CA GLY A 27 6.12 5.10 -7.46
C GLY A 27 6.03 4.16 -8.65
N LEU A 28 4.81 3.80 -9.06
CA LEU A 28 4.55 2.98 -10.25
C LEU A 28 5.10 3.65 -11.51
N VAL A 29 4.67 4.89 -11.78
CA VAL A 29 5.03 5.60 -13.01
C VAL A 29 6.54 5.82 -13.10
N LEU A 30 7.17 6.27 -12.01
CA LEU A 30 8.60 6.60 -11.99
C LEU A 30 9.47 5.36 -12.12
N THR A 31 9.18 4.28 -11.39
CA THR A 31 9.96 3.03 -11.51
C THR A 31 9.76 2.37 -12.87
N TRP A 32 8.52 2.30 -13.36
CA TRP A 32 8.26 1.70 -14.67
C TRP A 32 8.78 2.52 -15.83
N TYR A 33 8.87 3.85 -15.71
CA TYR A 33 9.56 4.67 -16.68
C TYR A 33 11.00 4.15 -16.91
N PHE A 34 11.78 3.97 -15.84
CA PHE A 34 13.15 3.44 -15.97
C PHE A 34 13.20 1.99 -16.45
N ASN A 35 12.31 1.11 -15.97
CA ASN A 35 12.25 -0.27 -16.44
C ASN A 35 11.95 -0.37 -17.93
N ILE A 36 11.00 0.44 -18.43
CA ILE A 36 10.67 0.51 -19.86
C ILE A 36 11.86 1.03 -20.66
N ARG A 37 12.55 2.07 -20.18
CA ARG A 37 13.75 2.59 -20.86
C ARG A 37 14.88 1.55 -20.93
N HIS A 38 15.06 0.74 -19.88
CA HIS A 38 16.02 -0.37 -19.87
C HIS A 38 15.67 -1.43 -20.92
N VAL A 39 14.40 -1.85 -20.99
CA VAL A 39 13.95 -2.83 -21.99
C VAL A 39 14.07 -2.29 -23.42
N MET A 40 13.70 -1.02 -23.63
CA MET A 40 13.86 -0.36 -24.94
C MET A 40 15.32 -0.21 -25.35
N ALA A 41 16.26 -0.19 -24.40
CA ALA A 41 17.69 -0.19 -24.65
C ALA A 41 18.28 -1.60 -24.89
N GLY A 42 17.43 -2.64 -24.96
CA GLY A 42 17.82 -4.02 -25.19
C GLY A 42 18.10 -4.83 -23.93
N GLY A 43 17.89 -4.26 -22.74
CA GLY A 43 18.07 -4.94 -21.47
C GLY A 43 16.89 -5.83 -21.09
N SER A 44 17.15 -6.78 -20.19
CA SER A 44 16.13 -7.66 -19.62
C SER A 44 15.76 -7.28 -18.19
N LEU A 45 14.48 -7.51 -17.83
CA LEU A 45 14.00 -7.45 -16.44
C LEU A 45 14.03 -8.82 -15.75
N LEU A 46 14.61 -9.84 -16.41
CA LEU A 46 14.83 -11.14 -15.76
C LEU A 46 15.83 -10.99 -14.61
N LEU A 47 15.53 -11.67 -13.50
CA LEU A 47 16.27 -11.56 -12.23
C LEU A 47 17.80 -11.61 -12.37
N PRO A 48 18.42 -12.55 -13.12
CA PRO A 48 19.88 -12.61 -13.20
C PRO A 48 20.53 -11.35 -13.77
N GLU A 49 19.99 -10.85 -14.89
CA GLU A 49 20.53 -9.67 -15.58
C GLU A 49 20.20 -8.38 -14.82
N PHE A 50 18.96 -8.28 -14.33
CA PHE A 50 18.52 -7.12 -13.55
C PHE A 50 19.35 -6.96 -12.27
N VAL A 51 19.64 -8.05 -11.56
CA VAL A 51 20.50 -8.03 -10.38
C VAL A 51 21.93 -7.66 -10.77
N ALA A 52 22.48 -8.21 -11.85
CA ALA A 52 23.82 -7.83 -12.30
C ALA A 52 23.93 -6.32 -12.58
N HIS A 53 22.90 -5.72 -13.20
CA HIS A 53 22.85 -4.27 -13.43
C HIS A 53 22.63 -3.45 -12.16
N ALA A 54 21.81 -3.93 -11.22
CA ALA A 54 21.63 -3.26 -9.94
C ALA A 54 22.96 -3.17 -9.16
N PHE A 55 23.84 -4.17 -9.31
CA PHE A 55 25.15 -4.24 -8.66
C PHE A 55 26.33 -3.82 -9.56
N ALA A 56 26.07 -3.08 -10.65
CA ALA A 56 27.12 -2.73 -11.62
C ALA A 56 28.21 -1.77 -11.09
N ASN A 57 27.91 -0.94 -10.09
CA ASN A 57 28.87 -0.04 -9.45
C ASN A 57 28.49 0.23 -7.98
N HIS A 58 29.38 0.90 -7.24
CA HIS A 58 29.17 1.15 -5.81
C HIS A 58 27.90 1.97 -5.50
N VAL A 59 27.55 2.93 -6.35
CA VAL A 59 26.36 3.79 -6.14
C VAL A 59 25.07 3.02 -6.38
N SER A 60 24.98 2.27 -7.49
CA SER A 60 23.81 1.45 -7.77
C SER A 60 23.66 0.31 -6.75
N SER A 61 24.80 -0.27 -6.33
CA SER A 61 24.84 -1.33 -5.32
C SER A 61 24.36 -0.85 -3.96
N SER A 62 24.77 0.34 -3.52
CA SER A 62 24.31 0.88 -2.23
C SER A 62 22.79 1.10 -2.24
N VAL A 63 22.25 1.65 -3.33
CA VAL A 63 20.79 1.82 -3.51
C VAL A 63 20.07 0.46 -3.53
N ALA A 64 20.62 -0.55 -4.22
CA ALA A 64 20.05 -1.88 -4.26
C ALA A 64 20.02 -2.53 -2.86
N VAL A 65 21.08 -2.38 -2.08
CA VAL A 65 21.16 -2.88 -0.69
C VAL A 65 20.15 -2.16 0.19
N ASP A 66 20.10 -0.81 0.15
CA ASP A 66 19.16 -0.01 0.93
C ASP A 66 17.71 -0.43 0.66
N ILE A 67 17.33 -0.53 -0.62
CA ILE A 67 15.99 -0.95 -1.03
C ILE A 67 15.69 -2.38 -0.56
N THR A 68 16.67 -3.28 -0.64
CA THR A 68 16.50 -4.68 -0.22
C THR A 68 16.24 -4.77 1.28
N VAL A 69 17.01 -4.07 2.11
CA VAL A 69 16.82 -4.03 3.56
C VAL A 69 15.47 -3.44 3.92
N VAL A 70 15.08 -2.33 3.28
CA VAL A 70 13.76 -1.69 3.48
C VAL A 70 12.62 -2.64 3.06
N ALA A 71 12.77 -3.39 1.97
CA ALA A 71 11.76 -4.34 1.52
C ALA A 71 11.53 -5.45 2.55
N PHE A 72 12.59 -6.03 3.13
CA PHE A 72 12.46 -7.03 4.19
C PHE A 72 11.82 -6.46 5.46
N ALA A 73 12.25 -5.26 5.89
CA ALA A 73 11.64 -4.58 7.03
C ALA A 73 10.15 -4.31 6.78
N PHE A 74 9.81 -3.85 5.57
CA PHE A 74 8.43 -3.66 5.13
C PHE A 74 7.63 -4.96 5.21
N PHE A 75 8.15 -6.08 4.69
CA PHE A 75 7.43 -7.35 4.73
C PHE A 75 7.14 -7.80 6.17
N VAL A 76 8.13 -7.79 7.05
CA VAL A 76 7.95 -8.17 8.47
C VAL A 76 6.88 -7.30 9.13
N TRP A 77 6.99 -5.98 8.99
CA TRP A 77 6.03 -5.04 9.55
C TRP A 77 4.63 -5.21 8.96
N MET A 78 4.54 -5.34 7.64
CA MET A 78 3.29 -5.49 6.89
C MET A 78 2.51 -6.73 7.33
N PHE A 79 3.16 -7.88 7.50
CA PHE A 79 2.47 -9.09 7.96
C PHE A 79 1.94 -8.94 9.39
N SER A 80 2.76 -8.37 10.28
CA SER A 80 2.33 -8.05 11.66
C SER A 80 1.12 -7.13 11.67
N GLU A 81 1.17 -6.06 10.87
CA GLU A 81 0.12 -5.06 10.81
C GLU A 81 -1.16 -5.58 10.13
N ALA A 82 -1.01 -6.39 9.08
CA ALA A 82 -2.13 -7.03 8.42
C ALA A 82 -2.88 -7.98 9.36
N LYS A 83 -2.14 -8.75 10.18
CA LYS A 83 -2.73 -9.59 11.23
C LYS A 83 -3.45 -8.74 12.28
N ARG A 84 -2.82 -7.66 12.76
CA ARG A 84 -3.40 -6.76 13.77
C ARG A 84 -4.70 -6.11 13.31
N LEU A 85 -4.78 -5.73 12.03
CA LEU A 85 -5.90 -4.99 11.45
C LEU A 85 -6.92 -5.86 10.69
N GLY A 86 -6.69 -7.18 10.60
CA GLY A 86 -7.57 -8.10 9.85
C GLY A 86 -7.52 -7.91 8.33
N ILE A 87 -6.41 -7.44 7.76
CA ILE A 87 -6.22 -7.32 6.31
C ILE A 87 -5.97 -8.72 5.74
N ARG A 88 -6.84 -9.16 4.82
CA ARG A 88 -6.98 -10.57 4.44
C ARG A 88 -5.92 -11.10 3.46
N TRP A 89 -5.31 -10.24 2.64
CA TRP A 89 -4.42 -10.66 1.54
C TRP A 89 -3.07 -9.92 1.54
N PRO A 90 -2.26 -9.95 2.62
CA PRO A 90 -0.99 -9.22 2.69
C PRO A 90 0.07 -9.72 1.69
N PHE A 91 0.01 -10.99 1.27
CA PHE A 91 0.98 -11.53 0.31
C PHE A 91 0.89 -10.88 -1.08
N VAL A 92 -0.25 -10.28 -1.44
CA VAL A 92 -0.40 -9.55 -2.71
C VAL A 92 0.63 -8.42 -2.79
N TYR A 93 0.93 -7.76 -1.67
CA TYR A 93 1.93 -6.69 -1.63
C TYR A 93 3.36 -7.23 -1.78
N VAL A 94 3.64 -8.47 -1.38
CA VAL A 94 4.92 -9.13 -1.68
C VAL A 94 5.08 -9.34 -3.18
N ILE A 95 4.03 -9.87 -3.83
CA ILE A 95 3.99 -10.05 -5.29
C ILE A 95 4.16 -8.70 -5.99
N LEU A 96 3.45 -7.66 -5.54
CA LEU A 96 3.60 -6.31 -6.10
C LEU A 96 5.00 -5.74 -5.88
N THR A 97 5.65 -5.97 -4.73
CA THR A 97 7.03 -5.50 -4.52
C THR A 97 8.01 -6.17 -5.49
N ILE A 98 7.85 -7.48 -5.73
CA ILE A 98 8.76 -8.26 -6.59
C ILE A 98 8.53 -7.97 -8.08
N PHE A 99 7.27 -7.92 -8.52
CA PHE A 99 6.94 -7.82 -9.95
C PHE A 99 6.62 -6.40 -10.42
N VAL A 100 6.30 -5.48 -9.50
CA VAL A 100 5.93 -4.10 -9.85
C VAL A 100 6.97 -3.11 -9.33
N ALA A 101 7.03 -2.88 -8.01
CA ALA A 101 8.06 -2.09 -7.33
C ALA A 101 7.72 -1.95 -5.83
N LEU A 102 8.75 -1.90 -4.98
CA LEU A 102 8.60 -1.52 -3.56
C LEU A 102 7.96 -0.12 -3.42
N ALA A 103 8.40 0.82 -4.26
CA ALA A 103 7.91 2.20 -4.30
C ALA A 103 6.42 2.32 -4.64
N PHE A 104 5.81 1.28 -5.22
CA PHE A 104 4.36 1.18 -5.44
C PHE A 104 3.67 0.43 -4.30
N ALA A 105 4.16 -0.78 -3.98
CA ALA A 105 3.51 -1.69 -3.06
C ALA A 105 3.43 -1.15 -1.63
N PHE A 106 4.49 -0.50 -1.15
CA PHE A 106 4.54 0.04 0.20
C PHE A 106 3.51 1.17 0.43
N PRO A 107 3.48 2.26 -0.35
CA PRO A 107 2.46 3.29 -0.17
C PRO A 107 1.04 2.78 -0.46
N LEU A 108 0.86 1.82 -1.37
CA LEU A 108 -0.45 1.19 -1.56
C LEU A 108 -0.92 0.47 -0.28
N PHE A 109 -0.03 -0.27 0.38
CA PHE A 109 -0.34 -0.90 1.68
C PHE A 109 -0.66 0.15 2.75
N LEU A 110 0.08 1.26 2.79
CA LEU A 110 -0.21 2.37 3.70
C LEU A 110 -1.60 2.97 3.47
N ALA A 111 -2.04 3.12 2.22
CA ALA A 111 -3.37 3.58 1.88
C ALA A 111 -4.47 2.63 2.41
N VAL A 112 -4.30 1.32 2.21
CA VAL A 112 -5.25 0.31 2.72
C VAL A 112 -5.27 0.29 4.25
N ARG A 113 -4.09 0.33 4.86
CA ARG A 113 -3.94 0.42 6.31
C ARG A 113 -4.65 1.64 6.89
N ALA A 114 -4.43 2.82 6.31
CA ALA A 114 -5.06 4.06 6.75
C ALA A 114 -6.59 3.98 6.65
N HIS A 115 -7.11 3.42 5.54
CA HIS A 115 -8.53 3.22 5.35
C HIS A 115 -9.16 2.29 6.40
N VAL A 116 -8.48 1.18 6.74
CA VAL A 116 -8.97 0.24 7.76
C VAL A 116 -9.03 0.89 9.15
N ILE A 117 -7.99 1.63 9.55
CA ILE A 117 -7.95 2.35 10.83
C ILE A 117 -9.04 3.41 10.89
N GLU A 118 -9.23 4.17 9.82
CA GLU A 118 -10.25 5.21 9.73
C GLU A 118 -11.67 4.62 9.84
N LYS A 119 -11.91 3.46 9.21
CA LYS A 119 -13.18 2.75 9.33
C LYS A 119 -13.44 2.28 10.77
N ALA A 120 -12.43 1.73 11.44
CA ALA A 120 -12.54 1.28 12.83
C ALA A 120 -12.86 2.45 13.78
N GLY A 121 -12.16 3.59 13.65
CA GLY A 121 -12.39 4.77 14.50
C GLY A 121 -13.80 5.37 14.36
N ARG A 122 -14.40 5.31 13.17
CA ARG A 122 -15.77 5.80 12.93
C ARG A 122 -16.85 4.93 13.57
N ILE A 123 -16.62 3.61 13.67
CA ILE A 123 -17.57 2.70 14.32
C ILE A 123 -17.66 3.06 15.81
N THR A 124 -16.51 3.24 16.46
CA THR A 124 -16.43 3.60 17.89
C THR A 124 -17.14 4.93 18.19
N THR A 125 -17.00 5.94 17.33
CA THR A 125 -17.65 7.25 17.56
C THR A 125 -19.16 7.21 17.31
N SER A 126 -19.65 6.43 16.35
CA SER A 126 -21.10 6.27 16.14
C SER A 126 -21.81 5.56 17.29
N GLY A 127 -21.21 4.49 17.83
CA GLY A 127 -21.82 3.71 18.92
C GLY A 127 -21.92 4.46 20.25
N SER A 128 -20.94 5.32 20.58
CA SER A 128 -21.02 6.19 21.76
C SER A 128 -22.12 7.25 21.66
N GLY A 129 -22.37 7.79 20.47
CA GLY A 129 -23.41 8.80 20.26
C GLY A 129 -24.82 8.25 20.47
N ASP A 130 -25.08 7.05 19.95
CA ASP A 130 -26.38 6.39 20.07
C ASP A 130 -26.66 5.94 21.52
N ALA A 131 -25.63 5.46 22.25
CA ALA A 131 -25.76 5.06 23.64
C ALA A 131 -26.09 6.23 24.59
N LEU A 132 -25.58 7.43 24.32
CA LEU A 132 -25.85 8.63 25.13
C LEU A 132 -27.21 9.28 24.80
N SER A 133 -27.75 9.05 23.59
CA SER A 133 -29.06 9.56 23.19
C SER A 133 -30.23 8.71 23.71
N GLY A 134 -30.02 7.42 23.99
CA GLY A 134 -31.07 6.50 24.44
C GLY A 134 -31.39 6.52 25.94
N GLY A 135 -30.60 7.25 26.76
CA GLY A 135 -30.76 7.33 28.23
C GLY A 135 -31.51 8.56 28.73
N ARG A 136 -32.10 9.37 27.85
CA ARG A 136 -32.94 10.53 28.19
C ARG A 136 -34.36 10.30 27.67
N ALA A 137 -35.11 9.45 28.35
CA ALA A 137 -36.56 9.34 28.22
C ALA A 137 -37.15 9.15 29.62
#